data_AF-A0A352A097-F1
#
_entry.id   AF-A0A352A097-F1
#
_cell.length_a   1.000
_cell.length_b   1.000
_cell.length_c   1.000
_cell.angle_alpha   90.00
_cell.angle_beta   90.00
_cell.angle_gamma   90.00
#
_symmetry.space_group_name_H-M   'P 1'
#
loop_
_entity.id
_entity.type
_entity.pdbx_description
1 polymer ?
#
loop_
_entity_poly.entity_id
_entity_poly.type
_entity_poly.pdbx_seq_one_letter_code
_entity_poly.pdbx_strand_id
1 'polypeptide(L)'
;MTLLLFSLLIFLSLIQWAVFIDVILSWGTLIGWHFRPKFIQAITLPLYETVRRFIPSSFSGIDFAPIIVFIAIELITKILIAFDPNILEYLSR
;
A
#
# COMPACT_ATOMS: atom_id res chain seq x y z
N MET A 1 -21.03 9.80 -9.17
CA MET A 1 -20.62 8.77 -8.19
C MET A 1 -19.40 8.00 -8.70
N THR A 2 -19.46 7.43 -9.91
CA THR A 2 -18.35 6.67 -10.52
C THR A 2 -17.04 7.46 -10.64
N LEU A 3 -17.07 8.75 -11.01
CA LEU A 3 -15.85 9.59 -11.03
C LEU A 3 -15.15 9.71 -9.66
N LEU A 4 -15.91 9.71 -8.56
CA LEU A 4 -15.35 9.76 -7.21
C LEU A 4 -14.67 8.43 -6.88
N LEU A 5 -15.33 7.31 -7.21
CA LEU A 5 -14.76 5.97 -7.02
C LEU A 5 -13.50 5.80 -7.87
N PHE A 6 -13.47 6.38 -9.07
CA PHE A 6 -12.32 6.33 -9.98
C PHE A 6 -11.14 7.10 -9.40
N SER A 7 -11.40 8.32 -8.93
CA SER A 7 -10.38 9.15 -8.26
C SER A 7 -9.82 8.45 -7.02
N LEU A 8 -10.67 7.77 -6.25
CA LEU A 8 -10.26 6.96 -5.11
C LEU A 8 -9.39 5.77 -5.52
N LEU A 9 -9.72 5.05 -6.59
CA LEU A 9 -8.91 3.95 -7.11
C LEU A 9 -7.53 4.41 -7.57
N ILE A 10 -7.45 5.57 -8.24
CA ILE A 10 -6.17 6.18 -8.61
C ILE A 10 -5.36 6.50 -7.35
N PHE A 11 -5.98 7.14 -6.36
CA PHE A 11 -5.32 7.46 -5.10
C PHE A 11 -4.79 6.21 -4.38
N LEU A 12 -5.59 5.15 -4.28
CA LEU A 12 -5.17 3.87 -3.71
C LEU A 12 -4.03 3.24 -4.51
N SER A 13 -4.07 3.32 -5.84
CA SER A 13 -2.99 2.82 -6.71
C SER A 13 -1.66 3.55 -6.45
N LEU A 14 -1.69 4.88 -6.28
CA LEU A 14 -0.49 5.67 -5.95
C LEU A 14 0.10 5.25 -4.59
N ILE A 15 -0.75 5.04 -3.58
CA ILE A 15 -0.30 4.54 -2.28
C ILE A 15 0.25 3.11 -2.40
N GLN A 16 -0.42 2.24 -3.16
CA GLN A 16 0.02 0.86 -3.39
C GLN A 16 1.41 0.82 -4.00
N TRP A 17 1.72 1.69 -4.97
CA TRP A 17 3.06 1.81 -5.55
C TRP A 17 4.10 2.30 -4.52
N ALA A 18 3.76 3.30 -3.70
CA ALA A 18 4.65 3.75 -2.63
C ALA A 18 4.95 2.63 -1.63
N VAL A 19 3.92 1.87 -1.23
CA VAL A 19 4.05 0.72 -0.33
C VAL A 19 4.85 -0.40 -0.99
N PHE A 20 4.64 -0.69 -2.28
CA PHE A 20 5.39 -1.70 -3.02
C PHE A 20 6.88 -1.38 -3.08
N ILE A 21 7.23 -0.11 -3.33
CA ILE A 21 8.62 0.36 -3.25
C ILE A 21 9.17 0.11 -1.84
N ASP A 22 8.42 0.45 -0.79
CA ASP A 22 8.87 0.27 0.59
C ASP A 22 8.96 -1.21 1.02
N VAL A 23 8.16 -2.12 0.42
CA VAL A 23 8.32 -3.58 0.59
C VAL A 23 9.70 -4.02 0.08
N ILE A 24 10.09 -3.56 -1.11
CA ILE A 24 11.41 -3.88 -1.67
C ILE A 24 12.53 -3.30 -0.79
N LEU A 25 12.37 -2.04 -0.36
CA LEU A 25 13.34 -1.38 0.53
C LEU A 25 13.42 -2.04 1.91
N SER A 26 12.31 -2.58 2.43
CA SER A 26 12.30 -3.25 3.73
C SER A 26 13.09 -4.56 3.70
N TRP A 27 13.08 -5.28 2.58
CA TRP A 27 13.92 -6.47 2.41
C TRP A 27 15.40 -6.14 2.17
N GLY A 28 15.72 -4.92 1.75
CA GLY A 28 17.10 -4.43 1.69
C GLY A 28 17.85 -4.59 3.02
N THR A 29 17.14 -4.56 4.15
CA THR A 29 17.75 -4.75 5.47
C THR A 29 18.36 -6.15 5.65
N LEU A 30 17.85 -7.17 4.95
CA LEU A 30 18.38 -8.55 4.98
C LEU A 30 19.79 -8.66 4.40
N ILE A 31 20.14 -7.76 3.49
CA ILE A 31 21.44 -7.71 2.82
C ILE A 31 22.31 -6.55 3.32
N GLY A 32 21.95 -5.94 4.46
CA GLY A 32 22.70 -4.84 5.08
C GLY A 32 22.44 -3.45 4.47
N TRP A 33 21.46 -3.30 3.58
CA TRP A 33 21.09 -2.02 3.01
C TRP A 33 19.99 -1.33 3.82
N HIS A 34 20.33 -0.22 4.48
CA HIS A 34 19.41 0.54 5.34
C HIS A 34 19.06 1.91 4.72
N PHE A 35 18.51 1.89 3.51
CA PHE A 35 18.05 3.09 2.84
C PHE A 35 16.53 3.09 2.70
N ARG A 36 15.88 4.10 3.27
CA ARG A 36 14.47 4.40 3.01
C ARG A 36 14.33 5.89 2.72
N PRO A 37 13.91 6.30 1.51
CA PRO A 37 13.68 7.71 1.21
C PRO A 37 12.66 8.31 2.18
N LYS A 38 12.97 9.51 2.71
CA LYS A 38 12.09 10.18 3.68
C LYS A 38 10.68 10.43 3.15
N PHE A 39 10.54 10.71 1.85
CA PHE A 39 9.23 10.95 1.25
C PHE A 39 8.38 9.67 1.19
N ILE A 40 8.98 8.51 0.91
CA ILE A 40 8.28 7.21 0.97
C ILE A 40 7.84 6.96 2.41
N GLN A 41 8.76 7.09 3.37
CA GLN A 41 8.44 6.95 4.79
C GLN A 41 7.31 7.87 5.25
N ALA A 42 7.30 9.13 4.82
CA ALA A 42 6.24 10.07 5.21
C ALA A 42 4.85 9.62 4.73
N ILE A 43 4.76 8.96 3.58
CA ILE A 43 3.52 8.42 3.02
C ILE A 43 3.13 7.10 3.72
N THR A 44 4.10 6.21 3.92
CA THR A 44 3.84 4.84 4.35
C THR A 44 3.71 4.68 5.87
N LEU A 45 4.42 5.49 6.65
CA LEU A 45 4.48 5.37 8.11
C LEU A 45 3.12 5.45 8.80
N PRO A 46 2.20 6.37 8.47
CA PRO A 46 0.87 6.40 9.10
C PRO A 46 0.07 5.10 8.91
N LEU A 47 0.22 4.46 7.74
CA LEU A 47 -0.42 3.18 7.44
C LEU A 47 0.21 2.05 8.25
N TYR A 48 1.54 2.06 8.38
CA TYR A 48 2.27 1.03 9.12
C TYR A 48 2.06 1.13 10.62
N GLU A 49 2.00 2.34 11.17
CA GLU A 49 1.64 2.57 12.58
C GLU A 49 0.23 2.04 12.90
N THR A 50 -0.70 2.16 11.94
CA THR A 50 -2.04 1.58 12.11
C THR A 50 -1.96 0.06 12.22
N VAL A 51 -1.17 -0.60 11.37
CA VAL A 51 -0.96 -2.06 11.45
C VAL A 51 -0.27 -2.45 12.76
N ARG A 52 0.79 -1.72 13.15
CA ARG A 52 1.60 -1.98 14.35
C ARG A 52 0.80 -1.86 15.65
N ARG A 53 -0.28 -1.07 15.67
CA ARG A 53 -1.20 -0.99 16.82
C ARG A 53 -1.94 -2.30 17.08
N PHE A 54 -2.20 -3.10 16.05
CA PHE A 54 -2.95 -4.36 16.18
C PHE A 54 -2.04 -5.57 16.22
N ILE A 55 -0.93 -5.56 15.47
CA ILE A 55 -0.03 -6.70 15.36
C ILE A 55 1.42 -6.17 15.41
N PRO A 56 2.29 -6.68 16.30
CA PRO A 56 3.71 -6.39 16.23
C PRO A 56 4.26 -7.00 14.95
N SER A 57 4.40 -6.15 13.92
CA SER A 57 4.74 -6.55 12.55
C SER A 57 6.23 -6.47 12.24
N SER A 58 7.06 -6.13 13.23
CA SER A 58 8.52 -6.11 13.08
C SER A 58 9.12 -7.30 13.81
N PHE A 59 9.82 -8.16 13.08
CA PHE A 59 10.48 -9.35 13.64
C PHE A 59 11.90 -9.48 13.06
N SER A 60 12.89 -9.63 13.94
CA SER A 60 14.29 -9.88 13.56
C SER A 60 14.87 -8.90 12.50
N GLY A 61 14.53 -7.61 12.59
CA GLY A 61 15.04 -6.57 11.67
C GLY A 61 14.31 -6.48 10.31
N ILE A 62 13.31 -7.33 10.09
CA ILE A 62 12.39 -7.25 8.94
C ILE A 62 11.08 -6.62 9.41
N ASP A 63 10.58 -5.68 8.62
CA ASP A 63 9.28 -5.06 8.84
C ASP A 63 8.26 -5.68 7.87
N PHE A 64 7.26 -6.37 8.42
CA PHE A 64 6.14 -6.96 7.68
C PHE A 64 4.95 -6.01 7.55
N ALA A 65 4.97 -4.82 8.18
CA ALA A 65 3.91 -3.83 7.97
C ALA A 65 3.70 -3.46 6.48
N PRO A 66 4.75 -3.27 5.65
CA PRO A 66 4.61 -2.98 4.22
C PRO A 66 3.78 -4.03 3.48
N ILE A 67 4.06 -5.32 3.68
CA ILE A 67 3.35 -6.39 2.95
C ILE A 67 1.90 -6.52 3.44
N ILE A 68 1.64 -6.33 4.74
CA ILE A 68 0.29 -6.35 5.29
C ILE A 68 -0.54 -5.20 4.70
N VAL A 69 0.02 -3.98 4.65
CA VAL A 69 -0.66 -2.83 4.04
C VAL A 69 -0.87 -3.04 2.54
N PHE A 70 0.10 -3.60 1.83
CA PHE A 70 -0.04 -3.90 0.40
C PHE A 70 -1.24 -4.82 0.14
N ILE A 71 -1.35 -5.92 0.91
CA ILE A 71 -2.46 -6.87 0.81
C ILE A 71 -3.79 -6.21 1.17
N ALA A 72 -3.82 -5.37 2.21
CA ALA A 72 -5.02 -4.66 2.62
C ALA A 72 -5.53 -3.70 1.53
N ILE A 73 -4.62 -2.93 0.91
CA ILE A 73 -4.97 -2.03 -0.20
C ILE A 73 -5.50 -2.83 -1.39
N GLU A 74 -4.83 -3.92 -1.77
CA GLU A 74 -5.27 -4.80 -2.87
C GLU A 74 -6.69 -5.34 -2.62
N LEU A 75 -6.99 -5.76 -1.39
CA LEU A 75 -8.32 -6.25 -1.02
C LEU A 75 -9.38 -5.13 -1.12
N ILE A 76 -9.08 -3.95 -0.60
CA ILE A 76 -9.97 -2.78 -0.66
C ILE A 76 -10.25 -2.40 -2.13
N THR A 77 -9.21 -2.33 -2.96
CA THR A 77 -9.32 -2.04 -4.39
C THR A 77 -10.26 -3.04 -5.09
N LYS A 78 -10.10 -4.34 -4.83
CA LYS A 78 -10.98 -5.39 -5.41
C LYS A 78 -12.43 -5.26 -4.95
N ILE A 79 -12.66 -4.96 -3.67
CA ILE A 79 -14.01 -4.75 -3.13
C ILE A 79 -14.66 -3.53 -3.80
N LEU A 80 -13.92 -2.43 -3.98
CA LEU A 80 -14.42 -1.21 -4.62
C LEU A 80 -14.79 -1.45 -6.10
N ILE A 81 -13.97 -2.19 -6.83
CA ILE A 81 -14.27 -2.56 -8.23
C ILE A 81 -15.49 -3.50 -8.31
N ALA A 82 -15.59 -4.48 -7.41
CA ALA A 82 -16.73 -5.38 -7.36
C ALA A 82 -18.05 -4.66 -7.03
N PHE A 83 -17.98 -3.56 -6.27
CA PHE A 83 -19.13 -2.74 -5.91
C PHE A 83 -19.70 -1.92 -7.09
N ASP A 84 -18.85 -1.34 -7.94
CA ASP A 84 -19.28 -0.67 -9.19
C ASP A 84 -18.41 -1.12 -10.38
N PRO A 85 -18.79 -2.24 -11.05
CA PRO A 85 -18.04 -2.78 -12.17
C PRO A 85 -17.98 -1.84 -13.39
N ASN A 86 -18.91 -0.89 -13.50
CA ASN A 86 -18.94 0.07 -14.63
C ASN A 86 -17.70 0.96 -14.67
N ILE A 87 -16.94 1.03 -13.57
CA ILE A 87 -15.73 1.81 -13.52
C ILE A 87 -14.61 1.27 -14.41
N LEU A 88 -14.65 -0.02 -14.72
CA LEU A 88 -13.69 -0.63 -15.64
C LEU A 88 -13.86 -0.07 -17.06
N GLU A 89 -15.06 0.38 -17.43
CA GLU A 89 -15.32 1.04 -18.71
C GLU A 89 -14.55 2.36 -18.87
N TYR A 90 -14.29 3.07 -17.75
CA TYR A 90 -13.47 4.28 -17.74
C TYR A 90 -11.98 3.99 -17.90
N LEU A 91 -11.52 2.81 -17.47
CA LEU A 91 -10.13 2.37 -17.66
C LEU A 91 -9.88 1.87 -19.09
N SER A 92 -10.93 1.38 -19.77
CA SER A 92 -10.84 0.83 -21.13
C SER A 92 -11.01 1.85 -22.26
N ARG A 93 -11.29 3.11 -21.92
CA ARG A 93 -11.43 4.23 -22.86
C ARG A 93 -10.18 5.10 -22.83
#